data_AF-A0AAU8LBJ4-F1
#
_entry.id   AF-A0AAU8LBJ4-F1
#
_cell.length_a   1.000
_cell.length_b   1.000
_cell.length_c   1.000
_cell.angle_alpha   90.00
_cell.angle_beta   90.00
_cell.angle_gamma   90.00
#
_symmetry.space_group_name_H-M   'P 1'
#
loop_
_entity.id
_entity.type
_entity.pdbx_description
1 polymer ?
#
loop_
_entity_poly.entity_id
_entity_poly.type
_entity_poly.pdbx_seq_one_letter_code
_entity_poly.pdbx_strand_id
1 'polypeptide(L)'
;MNFQTNKANNHKDMDIMMNTGVSQSAPFAAPDKAIMEAARQHIHTQITSLTLDFLPAMKDKLQPLKATFNAANSQFADNLATITAQLKTFSHATIDQKQQQIEADHSLSDEQKNQALKLLNAQRARQVLELNNVLANAAQAIARTTDELQQINLQLADSSLTETLQQQLDSLTQQSDGQKAKMDTAAEDRRLLDETVKTFEQYNLADLFKETLPTTEELSVIAIPSPHLMALQLGIGRLQTLLGKLSGVLKYSDLIAKRDQIRDRYNNLLAESQTAQKEAKAITRKLEELATLAALDNSRIIWVQQSRKLSDSLYRFLENDLSKVEDPTVVNQHVDQFSAYMKSIYSITRNV
;
A
#
# COMPACT_ATOMS: atom_id res chain seq x y z
N MET A 1 80.12 -1.62 16.19
CA MET A 1 80.39 -2.76 17.10
C MET A 1 80.44 -2.24 18.51
N ASN A 2 79.41 -2.47 19.31
CA ASN A 2 79.57 -2.64 20.75
C ASN A 2 78.33 -3.36 21.28
N PHE A 3 78.57 -4.58 21.76
CA PHE A 3 77.65 -5.34 22.57
C PHE A 3 77.70 -4.77 24.00
N GLN A 4 76.54 -4.60 24.63
CA GLN A 4 76.42 -4.91 26.05
C GLN A 4 75.01 -5.38 26.39
N THR A 5 75.02 -6.46 27.15
CA THR A 5 73.98 -7.42 27.52
C THR A 5 73.23 -7.00 28.78
N ASN A 6 71.95 -7.40 28.88
CA ASN A 6 71.33 -7.97 30.09
C ASN A 6 69.87 -8.30 29.78
N LYS A 7 69.19 -9.30 30.33
CA LYS A 7 69.54 -10.59 30.97
C LYS A 7 68.17 -11.28 31.04
N ALA A 8 68.09 -12.55 30.69
CA ALA A 8 66.89 -13.37 30.90
C ALA A 8 66.62 -13.56 32.39
N ASN A 9 65.34 -13.56 32.84
CA ASN A 9 64.55 -14.79 33.05
C ASN A 9 63.30 -14.55 33.92
N ASN A 10 62.23 -15.26 33.53
CA ASN A 10 61.20 -15.89 34.36
C ASN A 10 60.29 -15.02 35.25
N HIS A 11 59.02 -14.88 34.89
CA HIS A 11 58.00 -15.85 35.33
C HIS A 11 56.74 -15.72 34.48
N LYS A 12 56.20 -16.88 34.15
CA LYS A 12 55.02 -17.11 33.32
C LYS A 12 53.88 -17.36 34.29
N ASP A 13 53.18 -16.30 34.70
CA ASP A 13 51.87 -16.44 35.34
C ASP A 13 50.81 -16.03 34.32
N MET A 14 50.05 -17.04 33.92
CA MET A 14 48.79 -16.92 33.21
C MET A 14 47.80 -16.23 34.14
N ASP A 15 47.65 -14.92 34.00
CA ASP A 15 46.45 -14.23 34.46
C ASP A 15 45.48 -14.16 33.28
N ILE A 16 44.55 -15.13 33.26
CA ILE A 16 43.35 -15.08 32.44
C ILE A 16 42.49 -13.97 33.02
N MET A 17 42.65 -12.75 32.50
CA MET A 17 41.65 -11.70 32.67
C MET A 17 40.38 -12.10 31.91
N MET A 18 39.46 -12.81 32.58
CA MET A 18 38.05 -12.80 32.21
C MET A 18 37.48 -11.43 32.58
N ASN A 19 37.71 -10.45 31.69
CA ASN A 19 36.90 -9.24 31.67
C ASN A 19 35.61 -9.56 30.88
N THR A 20 34.62 -10.17 31.54
CA THR A 20 33.24 -10.21 31.04
C THR A 20 32.57 -8.85 31.29
N GLY A 21 33.22 -7.80 30.80
CA GLY A 21 32.59 -6.49 30.67
C GLY A 21 31.47 -6.64 29.66
N VAL A 22 30.25 -6.45 30.13
CA VAL A 22 29.05 -6.30 29.31
C VAL A 22 29.37 -5.29 28.21
N SER A 23 29.44 -5.73 26.95
CA SER A 23 29.52 -4.82 25.82
C SER A 23 28.35 -3.85 25.90
N GLN A 24 28.61 -2.55 25.88
CA GLN A 24 27.58 -1.52 25.76
C GLN A 24 26.70 -1.86 24.55
N SER A 25 25.55 -2.46 24.80
CA SER A 25 24.67 -2.92 23.74
C SER A 25 24.03 -1.71 23.07
N ALA A 26 23.98 -1.72 21.74
CA ALA A 26 23.21 -0.75 20.98
C ALA A 26 21.74 -0.73 21.50
N PRO A 27 21.08 0.44 21.52
CA PRO A 27 19.79 0.59 22.19
C PRO A 27 18.73 -0.36 21.63
N PHE A 28 17.94 -0.96 22.52
CA PHE A 28 16.76 -1.74 22.14
C PHE A 28 15.82 -0.91 21.25
N ALA A 29 15.40 -1.47 20.13
CA ALA A 29 14.54 -0.78 19.19
C ALA A 29 13.08 -1.04 19.53
N ALA A 30 12.34 -0.02 19.98
CA ALA A 30 10.94 -0.19 20.31
C ALA A 30 10.07 -0.22 19.02
N PRO A 31 9.13 -1.19 18.90
CA PRO A 31 8.08 -1.10 17.89
C PRO A 31 7.21 0.15 18.10
N ASP A 32 6.85 0.82 17.01
CA ASP A 32 5.89 1.91 17.04
C ASP A 32 4.47 1.35 16.92
N LYS A 33 3.74 1.34 18.04
CA LYS A 33 2.37 0.80 18.10
C LYS A 33 1.36 1.62 17.32
N ALA A 34 1.54 2.93 17.19
CA ALA A 34 0.62 3.77 16.43
C ALA A 34 0.73 3.45 14.94
N ILE A 35 1.95 3.29 14.45
CA ILE A 35 2.21 2.86 13.07
C ILE A 35 1.71 1.43 12.83
N MET A 36 1.92 0.50 13.78
CA MET A 36 1.39 -0.87 13.66
C MET A 36 -0.14 -0.91 13.61
N GLU A 37 -0.81 -0.11 14.45
CA GLU A 37 -2.27 -0.03 14.48
C GLU A 37 -2.83 0.58 13.19
N ALA A 38 -2.20 1.65 12.68
CA ALA A 38 -2.57 2.23 11.39
C ALA A 38 -2.41 1.20 10.25
N ALA A 39 -1.29 0.48 10.20
CA ALA A 39 -1.07 -0.59 9.24
C ALA A 39 -2.12 -1.71 9.37
N ARG A 40 -2.47 -2.10 10.61
CA ARG A 40 -3.48 -3.12 10.90
C ARG A 40 -4.86 -2.74 10.36
N GLN A 41 -5.28 -1.51 10.62
CA GLN A 41 -6.56 -0.99 10.12
C GLN A 41 -6.59 -0.95 8.60
N HIS A 42 -5.51 -0.45 7.99
CA HIS A 42 -5.40 -0.34 6.55
C HIS A 42 -5.41 -1.71 5.86
N ILE A 43 -4.66 -2.69 6.38
CA ILE A 43 -4.67 -4.07 5.89
C ILE A 43 -6.10 -4.66 5.95
N HIS A 44 -6.81 -4.48 7.06
CA HIS A 44 -8.14 -5.02 7.24
C HIS A 44 -9.17 -4.42 6.26
N THR A 45 -9.13 -3.10 6.10
CA THR A 45 -10.01 -2.39 5.16
C THR A 45 -9.73 -2.81 3.72
N GLN A 46 -8.46 -2.82 3.30
CA GLN A 46 -8.10 -3.07 1.91
C GLN A 46 -8.30 -4.52 1.47
N ILE A 47 -8.03 -5.50 2.34
CA ILE A 47 -8.32 -6.92 2.03
C ILE A 47 -9.80 -7.13 1.72
N THR A 48 -10.68 -6.37 2.37
CA THR A 48 -12.14 -6.51 2.20
C THR A 48 -12.65 -5.78 0.95
N SER A 49 -11.96 -4.72 0.51
CA SER A 49 -12.36 -3.93 -0.67
C SER A 49 -11.82 -4.49 -2.00
N LEU A 50 -10.71 -5.22 -1.97
CA LEU A 50 -10.07 -5.77 -3.17
C LEU A 50 -10.86 -6.95 -3.74
N THR A 51 -11.23 -6.86 -5.02
CA THR A 51 -11.87 -7.94 -5.79
C THR A 51 -10.85 -8.71 -6.63
N LEU A 52 -9.94 -8.00 -7.32
CA LEU A 52 -8.83 -8.53 -8.12
C LEU A 52 -9.27 -9.58 -9.16
N ASP A 53 -10.42 -9.37 -9.79
CA ASP A 53 -10.98 -10.33 -10.76
C ASP A 53 -10.08 -10.49 -12.00
N PHE A 54 -9.27 -9.47 -12.31
CA PHE A 54 -8.28 -9.50 -13.40
C PHE A 54 -6.91 -10.07 -12.97
N LEU A 55 -6.71 -10.36 -11.67
CA LEU A 55 -5.50 -10.98 -11.12
C LEU A 55 -5.85 -12.13 -10.15
N PRO A 56 -6.36 -13.27 -10.64
CA PRO A 56 -6.79 -14.38 -9.80
C PRO A 56 -5.70 -14.87 -8.83
N ALA A 57 -4.45 -14.96 -9.30
CA ALA A 57 -3.32 -15.39 -8.46
C ALA A 57 -3.03 -14.44 -7.28
N MET A 58 -3.34 -13.14 -7.41
CA MET A 58 -3.23 -12.20 -6.29
C MET A 58 -4.46 -12.25 -5.39
N LYS A 59 -5.64 -12.42 -5.97
CA LYS A 59 -6.89 -12.66 -5.23
C LYS A 59 -6.77 -13.84 -4.28
N ASP A 60 -6.20 -14.95 -4.74
CA ASP A 60 -6.02 -16.17 -3.95
C ASP A 60 -5.08 -15.97 -2.75
N LYS A 61 -4.20 -14.97 -2.78
CA LYS A 61 -3.30 -14.63 -1.67
C LYS A 61 -3.96 -13.80 -0.58
N LEU A 62 -5.10 -13.14 -0.85
CA LEU A 62 -5.73 -12.23 0.12
C LEU A 62 -6.25 -12.97 1.36
N GLN A 63 -6.81 -14.18 1.20
CA GLN A 63 -7.29 -14.97 2.34
C GLN A 63 -6.14 -15.51 3.21
N PRO A 64 -5.10 -16.15 2.64
CA PRO A 64 -3.89 -16.50 3.39
C PRO A 64 -3.25 -15.30 4.09
N LEU A 65 -3.19 -14.14 3.42
CA LEU A 65 -2.68 -12.90 4.01
C LEU A 65 -3.49 -12.51 5.25
N LYS A 66 -4.83 -12.48 5.14
CA LYS A 66 -5.73 -12.15 6.25
C LYS A 66 -5.53 -13.10 7.43
N ALA A 67 -5.51 -14.40 7.18
CA ALA A 67 -5.35 -15.41 8.22
C ALA A 67 -4.00 -15.29 8.93
N THR A 68 -2.92 -15.21 8.15
CA THR A 68 -1.54 -15.10 8.66
C THR A 68 -1.35 -13.80 9.43
N PHE A 69 -1.85 -12.69 8.91
CA PHE A 69 -1.79 -11.39 9.57
C PHE A 69 -2.54 -11.38 10.90
N ASN A 70 -3.76 -11.92 10.95
CA ASN A 70 -4.53 -11.99 12.19
C ASN A 70 -3.84 -12.87 13.24
N ALA A 71 -3.26 -14.00 12.83
CA ALA A 71 -2.49 -14.88 13.71
C ALA A 71 -1.25 -14.16 14.24
N ALA A 72 -0.46 -13.52 13.37
CA ALA A 72 0.72 -12.76 13.75
C ALA A 72 0.38 -11.62 14.72
N ASN A 73 -0.71 -10.89 14.47
CA ASN A 73 -1.17 -9.79 15.33
C ASN A 73 -1.61 -10.26 16.71
N SER A 74 -2.34 -11.38 16.80
CA SER A 74 -2.70 -11.98 18.09
C SER A 74 -1.46 -12.44 18.84
N GLN A 75 -0.60 -13.22 18.19
CA GLN A 75 0.61 -13.75 18.83
C GLN A 75 1.56 -12.65 19.28
N PHE A 76 1.69 -11.56 18.52
CA PHE A 76 2.47 -10.41 18.95
C PHE A 76 1.94 -9.82 20.26
N ALA A 77 0.63 -9.60 20.36
CA ALA A 77 0.00 -9.06 21.56
C ALA A 77 0.10 -10.02 22.76
N ASP A 78 -0.17 -11.31 22.55
CA ASP A 78 -0.14 -12.34 23.58
C ASP A 78 1.28 -12.55 24.15
N ASN A 79 2.29 -12.58 23.28
CA ASN A 79 3.68 -12.68 23.71
C ASN A 79 4.12 -11.41 24.45
N LEU A 80 3.73 -10.22 23.98
CA LEU A 80 4.03 -8.97 24.67
C LEU A 80 3.43 -8.94 26.09
N ALA A 81 2.18 -9.39 26.24
CA ALA A 81 1.52 -9.50 27.54
C ALA A 81 2.22 -10.53 28.45
N THR A 82 2.61 -11.69 27.90
CA THR A 82 3.33 -12.74 28.62
C THR A 82 4.68 -12.26 29.14
N ILE A 83 5.48 -11.61 28.29
CA ILE A 83 6.76 -11.00 28.68
C ILE A 83 6.54 -9.97 29.80
N THR A 84 5.54 -9.12 29.65
CA THR A 84 5.21 -8.08 30.65
C THR A 84 4.82 -8.69 32.00
N ALA A 85 4.07 -9.79 32.00
CA ALA A 85 3.73 -10.53 33.22
C ALA A 85 4.98 -11.17 33.84
N GLN A 86 5.84 -11.81 33.04
CA GLN A 86 7.06 -12.45 33.54
C GLN A 86 8.01 -11.44 34.20
N LEU A 87 8.20 -10.27 33.59
CA LEU A 87 9.04 -9.22 34.15
C LEU A 87 8.50 -8.65 35.47
N LYS A 88 7.17 -8.59 35.63
CA LYS A 88 6.55 -8.22 36.92
C LYS A 88 6.82 -9.28 38.00
N THR A 89 6.77 -10.56 37.64
CA THR A 89 7.05 -11.68 38.56
C THR A 89 8.53 -11.76 38.94
N PHE A 90 9.44 -11.37 38.04
CA PHE A 90 10.89 -11.40 38.27
C PHE A 90 11.38 -10.42 39.35
N SER A 91 10.53 -9.58 39.95
CA SER A 91 10.89 -8.54 40.95
C SER A 91 12.02 -8.95 41.92
N HIS A 92 13.25 -8.52 41.58
CA HIS A 92 14.48 -8.88 42.28
C HIS A 92 14.57 -8.23 43.66
N ALA A 93 13.77 -7.19 43.93
CA ALA A 93 13.71 -6.47 45.21
C ALA A 93 13.50 -7.41 46.41
N THR A 94 12.70 -8.48 46.23
CA THR A 94 12.47 -9.45 47.32
C THR A 94 13.70 -10.32 47.58
N ILE A 95 14.44 -10.69 46.52
CA ILE A 95 15.67 -11.48 46.64
C ILE A 95 16.77 -10.62 47.26
N ASP A 96 16.92 -9.38 46.82
CA ASP A 96 17.93 -8.46 47.35
C ASP A 96 17.66 -8.09 48.81
N GLN A 97 16.39 -7.89 49.18
CA GLN A 97 16.02 -7.67 50.58
C GLN A 97 16.38 -8.87 51.46
N LYS A 98 16.12 -10.10 50.98
CA LYS A 98 16.52 -11.32 51.69
C LYS A 98 18.04 -11.44 51.80
N GLN A 99 18.78 -11.04 50.76
CA GLN A 99 20.23 -11.02 50.78
C GLN A 99 20.75 -10.09 51.88
N GLN A 100 20.26 -8.85 51.92
CA GLN A 100 20.61 -7.87 52.96
C GLN A 100 20.27 -8.37 54.38
N GLN A 101 19.12 -9.04 54.54
CA GLN A 101 18.72 -9.62 55.82
C GLN A 101 19.68 -10.73 56.28
N ILE A 102 20.10 -11.62 55.37
CA ILE A 102 21.07 -12.69 55.68
C ILE A 102 22.43 -12.09 56.05
N GLU A 103 22.89 -11.09 55.30
CA GLU A 103 24.18 -10.43 55.53
C GLU A 103 24.21 -9.70 56.88
N ALA A 104 23.13 -9.00 57.23
CA ALA A 104 22.99 -8.23 58.47
C ALA A 104 22.66 -9.07 59.73
N ASP A 105 22.28 -10.34 59.59
CA ASP A 105 21.92 -11.19 60.74
C ASP A 105 23.17 -11.60 61.53
N HIS A 106 23.31 -11.10 62.77
CA HIS A 106 24.42 -11.42 63.66
C HIS A 106 24.26 -12.76 64.38
N SER A 107 23.10 -13.41 64.29
CA SER A 107 22.84 -14.71 64.92
C SER A 107 23.31 -15.91 64.10
N LEU A 108 23.59 -15.70 62.81
CA LEU A 108 24.07 -16.72 61.88
C LEU A 108 25.61 -16.79 61.88
N SER A 109 26.15 -18.01 61.88
CA SER A 109 27.57 -18.23 61.59
C SER A 109 27.90 -17.96 60.11
N ASP A 110 29.18 -17.73 59.80
CA ASP A 110 29.63 -17.53 58.42
C ASP A 110 29.26 -18.70 57.50
N GLU A 111 29.32 -19.93 58.03
CA GLU A 111 28.92 -21.14 57.30
C GLU A 111 27.41 -21.13 56.98
N GLN A 112 26.57 -20.72 57.95
CA GLN A 112 25.13 -20.61 57.77
C GLN A 112 24.77 -19.49 56.78
N LYS A 113 25.46 -18.34 56.85
CA LYS A 113 25.29 -17.24 55.88
C LYS A 113 25.64 -17.71 54.47
N ASN A 114 26.79 -18.37 54.30
CA ASN A 114 27.22 -18.90 53.01
C ASN A 114 26.22 -19.90 52.42
N GLN A 115 25.67 -20.80 53.24
CA GLN A 115 24.62 -21.74 52.79
C GLN A 115 23.33 -21.03 52.38
N ALA A 116 22.87 -20.05 53.17
CA ALA A 116 21.66 -19.28 52.86
C ALA A 116 21.82 -18.45 51.57
N LEU A 117 22.96 -17.78 51.40
CA LEU A 117 23.29 -17.04 50.17
C LEU A 117 23.38 -17.96 48.94
N LYS A 118 23.93 -19.16 49.09
CA LYS A 118 23.97 -20.16 48.00
C LYS A 118 22.57 -20.58 47.55
N LEU A 119 21.64 -20.81 48.49
CA LEU A 119 20.25 -21.12 48.18
C LEU A 119 19.53 -19.95 47.49
N LEU A 120 19.78 -18.72 47.96
CA LEU A 120 19.20 -17.52 47.39
C LEU A 120 19.71 -17.26 45.96
N ASN A 121 21.01 -17.45 45.72
CA ASN A 121 21.61 -17.38 44.38
C ASN A 121 21.06 -18.48 43.45
N ALA A 122 20.85 -19.70 43.96
CA ALA A 122 20.19 -20.75 43.20
C ALA A 122 18.73 -20.40 42.84
N GLN A 123 17.99 -19.72 43.72
CA GLN A 123 16.68 -19.19 43.40
C GLN A 123 16.75 -18.12 42.30
N ARG A 124 17.69 -17.17 42.40
CA ARG A 124 17.91 -16.12 41.38
C ARG A 124 18.21 -16.75 40.01
N ALA A 125 19.13 -17.71 39.96
CA ALA A 125 19.48 -18.41 38.72
C ALA A 125 18.27 -19.13 38.08
N ARG A 126 17.39 -19.74 38.88
CA ARG A 126 16.15 -20.36 38.37
C ARG A 126 15.20 -19.33 37.78
N GLN A 127 15.01 -18.18 38.43
CA GLN A 127 14.16 -17.12 37.91
C GLN A 127 14.71 -16.53 36.61
N VAL A 128 16.04 -16.39 36.50
CA VAL A 128 16.71 -15.92 35.29
C VAL A 128 16.52 -16.91 34.15
N LEU A 129 16.69 -18.21 34.43
CA LEU A 129 16.46 -19.26 33.44
C LEU A 129 15.01 -19.27 32.95
N GLU A 130 14.03 -19.12 33.86
CA GLU A 130 12.62 -19.04 33.53
C GLU A 130 12.32 -17.81 32.64
N LEU A 131 12.86 -16.64 33.00
CA LEU A 131 12.75 -15.43 32.19
C LEU A 131 13.34 -15.67 30.79
N ASN A 132 14.57 -16.17 30.70
CA ASN A 132 15.24 -16.46 29.42
C ASN A 132 14.40 -17.40 28.55
N ASN A 133 13.81 -18.46 29.12
CA ASN A 133 12.95 -19.37 28.39
C ASN A 133 11.70 -18.69 27.84
N VAL A 134 11.02 -17.86 28.64
CA VAL A 134 9.85 -17.09 28.19
C VAL A 134 10.22 -16.12 27.06
N LEU A 135 11.32 -15.38 27.22
CA LEU A 135 11.79 -14.43 26.21
C LEU A 135 12.21 -15.13 24.92
N ALA A 136 12.91 -16.27 24.99
CA ALA A 136 13.34 -17.04 23.83
C ALA A 136 12.15 -17.59 23.04
N ASN A 137 11.17 -18.16 23.73
CA ASN A 137 9.93 -18.65 23.11
C ASN A 137 9.17 -17.51 22.43
N ALA A 138 9.04 -16.37 23.09
CA ALA A 138 8.38 -15.20 22.52
C ALA A 138 9.13 -14.65 21.29
N ALA A 139 10.46 -14.55 21.37
CA ALA A 139 11.30 -14.10 20.25
C ALA A 139 11.11 -15.00 19.03
N GLN A 140 11.17 -16.32 19.23
CA GLN A 140 10.98 -17.30 18.17
C GLN A 140 9.57 -17.25 17.57
N ALA A 141 8.53 -17.17 18.40
CA ALA A 141 7.14 -17.10 17.93
C ALA A 141 6.86 -15.84 17.11
N ILE A 142 7.33 -14.68 17.58
CA ILE A 142 7.19 -13.40 16.88
C ILE A 142 7.99 -13.42 15.58
N ALA A 143 9.25 -13.88 15.59
CA ALA A 143 10.08 -13.95 14.39
C ALA A 143 9.44 -14.86 13.33
N ARG A 144 8.99 -16.07 13.74
CA ARG A 144 8.33 -17.02 12.85
C ARG A 144 7.10 -16.43 12.17
N THR A 145 6.16 -15.88 12.93
CA THR A 145 4.93 -15.31 12.35
C THR A 145 5.20 -14.08 11.49
N THR A 146 6.24 -13.31 11.84
CA THR A 146 6.70 -12.17 11.05
C THR A 146 7.28 -12.62 9.69
N ASP A 147 8.04 -13.71 9.67
CA ASP A 147 8.61 -14.28 8.45
C ASP A 147 7.54 -14.97 7.60
N GLU A 148 6.61 -15.71 8.20
CA GLU A 148 5.43 -16.27 7.52
C GLU A 148 4.64 -15.17 6.81
N LEU A 149 4.41 -14.03 7.49
CA LEU A 149 3.74 -12.88 6.89
C LEU A 149 4.57 -12.24 5.78
N GLN A 150 5.89 -12.11 5.95
CA GLN A 150 6.78 -11.54 4.94
C GLN A 150 6.79 -12.38 3.64
N GLN A 151 6.70 -13.70 3.75
CA GLN A 151 6.73 -14.62 2.61
C GLN A 151 5.53 -14.46 1.66
N ILE A 152 4.41 -13.89 2.13
CA ILE A 152 3.22 -13.66 1.30
C ILE A 152 3.47 -12.46 0.40
N ASN A 153 4.15 -12.65 -0.74
CA ASN A 153 4.48 -11.58 -1.67
C ASN A 153 3.25 -11.10 -2.48
N LEU A 154 2.94 -9.80 -2.42
CA LEU A 154 1.87 -9.16 -3.18
C LEU A 154 2.40 -8.28 -4.33
N GLN A 155 3.72 -8.26 -4.54
CA GLN A 155 4.31 -7.59 -5.69
C GLN A 155 3.95 -8.34 -6.97
N LEU A 156 3.58 -7.57 -8.00
CA LEU A 156 3.30 -8.11 -9.33
C LEU A 156 4.58 -8.71 -9.92
N ALA A 157 4.46 -9.89 -10.52
CA ALA A 157 5.56 -10.49 -11.27
C ALA A 157 5.90 -9.70 -12.54
N ASP A 158 4.88 -9.06 -13.12
CA ASP A 158 5.01 -8.19 -14.28
C ASP A 158 4.90 -6.72 -13.84
N SER A 159 6.03 -6.03 -13.80
CA SER A 159 6.09 -4.60 -13.48
C SER A 159 5.51 -3.71 -14.59
N SER A 160 5.30 -4.25 -15.79
CA SER A 160 4.77 -3.50 -16.95
C SER A 160 3.24 -3.47 -17.01
N LEU A 161 2.54 -4.24 -16.17
CA LEU A 161 1.08 -4.32 -16.20
C LEU A 161 0.41 -2.94 -15.98
N THR A 162 0.86 -2.19 -14.98
CA THR A 162 0.33 -0.84 -14.70
C THR A 162 0.54 0.10 -15.88
N GLU A 163 1.74 0.08 -16.48
CA GLU A 163 2.06 0.90 -17.65
C GLU A 163 1.21 0.50 -18.86
N THR A 164 1.07 -0.80 -19.11
CA THR A 164 0.24 -1.32 -20.21
C THR A 164 -1.22 -0.89 -20.06
N LEU A 165 -1.78 -1.01 -18.86
CA LEU A 165 -3.15 -0.56 -18.58
C LEU A 165 -3.29 0.96 -18.72
N GLN A 166 -2.29 1.74 -18.31
CA GLN A 166 -2.30 3.19 -18.49
C GLN A 166 -2.27 3.57 -19.98
N GLN A 167 -1.40 2.95 -20.78
CA GLN A 167 -1.33 3.18 -22.23
C GLN A 167 -2.66 2.81 -22.92
N GLN A 168 -3.30 1.72 -22.50
CA GLN A 168 -4.63 1.34 -22.99
C GLN A 168 -5.68 2.38 -22.63
N LEU A 169 -5.66 2.90 -21.39
CA LEU A 169 -6.58 3.96 -20.95
C LEU A 169 -6.39 5.24 -21.76
N ASP A 170 -5.14 5.65 -21.99
CA ASP A 170 -4.81 6.85 -22.75
C ASP A 170 -5.30 6.72 -24.20
N SER A 171 -5.07 5.56 -24.83
CA SER A 171 -5.54 5.26 -26.18
C SER A 171 -7.07 5.31 -26.30
N LEU A 172 -7.80 4.69 -25.36
CA LEU A 172 -9.27 4.72 -25.35
C LEU A 172 -9.82 6.12 -25.11
N THR A 173 -9.16 6.91 -24.26
CA THR A 173 -9.53 8.30 -24.00
C THR A 173 -9.34 9.15 -25.25
N GLN A 174 -8.19 9.04 -25.89
CA GLN A 174 -7.90 9.72 -27.15
C GLN A 174 -8.88 9.32 -28.26
N GLN A 175 -9.23 8.03 -28.35
CA GLN A 175 -10.23 7.54 -29.30
C GLN A 175 -11.59 8.18 -29.05
N SER A 176 -12.05 8.20 -27.79
CA SER A 176 -13.32 8.79 -27.41
C SER A 176 -13.38 10.30 -27.71
N ASP A 177 -12.31 11.03 -27.42
CA ASP A 177 -12.22 12.46 -27.73
C ASP A 177 -12.23 12.72 -29.23
N GLY A 178 -11.51 11.91 -30.00
CA GLY A 178 -11.52 11.96 -31.46
C GLY A 178 -12.90 11.64 -32.06
N GLN A 179 -13.65 10.71 -31.46
CA GLN A 179 -15.02 10.40 -31.87
C GLN A 179 -15.97 11.54 -31.52
N LYS A 180 -15.83 12.16 -30.35
CA LYS A 180 -16.61 13.33 -29.93
C LYS A 180 -16.44 14.49 -30.90
N ALA A 181 -15.21 14.82 -31.30
CA ALA A 181 -14.95 15.86 -32.30
C ALA A 181 -15.62 15.55 -33.66
N LYS A 182 -15.61 14.27 -34.09
CA LYS A 182 -16.32 13.84 -35.31
C LYS A 182 -17.83 13.94 -35.16
N MET A 183 -18.37 13.66 -33.97
CA MET A 183 -19.80 13.80 -33.67
C MET A 183 -20.24 15.25 -33.71
N ASP A 184 -19.46 16.17 -33.14
CA ASP A 184 -19.77 17.61 -33.14
C ASP A 184 -19.84 18.14 -34.59
N THR A 185 -18.92 17.70 -35.45
CA THR A 185 -18.96 18.02 -36.89
C THR A 185 -20.22 17.47 -37.56
N ALA A 186 -20.54 16.20 -37.31
CA ALA A 186 -21.73 15.55 -37.88
C ALA A 186 -23.04 16.19 -37.38
N ALA A 187 -23.08 16.64 -36.13
CA ALA A 187 -24.24 17.31 -35.54
C ALA A 187 -24.50 18.66 -36.22
N GLU A 188 -23.46 19.45 -36.46
CA GLU A 188 -23.59 20.75 -37.15
C GLU A 188 -24.00 20.56 -38.62
N ASP A 189 -23.40 19.59 -39.32
CA ASP A 189 -23.77 19.25 -40.70
C ASP A 189 -25.25 18.88 -40.78
N ARG A 190 -25.69 18.00 -39.88
CA ARG A 190 -27.08 17.59 -39.82
C ARG A 190 -28.00 18.77 -39.51
N ARG A 191 -27.65 19.65 -38.57
CA ARG A 191 -28.45 20.83 -38.20
C ARG A 191 -28.70 21.73 -39.41
N LEU A 192 -27.68 21.97 -40.23
CA LEU A 192 -27.79 22.77 -41.46
C LEU A 192 -28.71 22.10 -42.49
N LEU A 193 -28.58 20.78 -42.70
CA LEU A 193 -29.45 20.05 -43.63
C LEU A 193 -30.89 19.96 -43.13
N ASP A 194 -31.10 19.75 -41.82
CA ASP A 194 -32.43 19.71 -41.19
C ASP A 194 -33.17 21.04 -41.35
N GLU A 195 -32.49 22.18 -41.11
CA GLU A 195 -33.10 23.50 -41.30
C GLU A 195 -33.38 23.80 -42.78
N THR A 196 -32.54 23.29 -43.69
CA THR A 196 -32.75 23.41 -45.14
C THR A 196 -33.98 22.64 -45.59
N VAL A 197 -34.12 21.38 -45.15
CA VAL A 197 -35.31 20.54 -45.42
C VAL A 197 -36.56 21.26 -44.93
N LYS A 198 -36.56 21.67 -43.65
CA LYS A 198 -37.69 22.37 -43.04
C LYS A 198 -38.06 23.64 -43.80
N THR A 199 -37.08 24.45 -44.19
CA THR A 199 -37.34 25.68 -44.95
C THR A 199 -37.84 25.37 -46.36
N PHE A 200 -37.26 24.39 -47.04
CA PHE A 200 -37.66 23.98 -48.38
C PHE A 200 -39.13 23.52 -48.41
N GLU A 201 -39.53 22.73 -47.40
CA GLU A 201 -40.91 22.28 -47.21
C GLU A 201 -41.85 23.43 -46.81
N GLN A 202 -41.44 24.32 -45.91
CA GLN A 202 -42.26 25.44 -45.44
C GLN A 202 -42.71 26.38 -46.56
N TYR A 203 -41.87 26.60 -47.58
CA TYR A 203 -42.17 27.47 -48.71
C TYR A 203 -42.62 26.70 -49.96
N ASN A 204 -42.94 25.40 -49.83
CA ASN A 204 -43.37 24.52 -50.94
C ASN A 204 -42.45 24.61 -52.17
N LEU A 205 -41.14 24.70 -51.96
CA LEU A 205 -40.18 24.87 -53.06
C LEU A 205 -40.13 23.65 -53.99
N ALA A 206 -40.61 22.49 -53.53
CA ALA A 206 -40.83 21.32 -54.37
C ALA A 206 -41.79 21.59 -55.54
N ASP A 207 -42.80 22.45 -55.39
CA ASP A 207 -43.74 22.75 -56.48
C ASP A 207 -43.10 23.65 -57.54
N LEU A 208 -42.20 24.53 -57.11
CA LEU A 208 -41.48 25.49 -57.97
C LEU A 208 -40.31 24.82 -58.71
N PHE A 209 -39.51 24.03 -58.00
CA PHE A 209 -38.25 23.48 -58.49
C PHE A 209 -38.30 21.96 -58.73
N LYS A 210 -39.45 21.33 -58.51
CA LYS A 210 -39.69 19.89 -58.71
C LYS A 210 -38.68 19.04 -57.93
N GLU A 211 -37.90 18.20 -58.62
CA GLU A 211 -36.90 17.33 -58.00
C GLU A 211 -35.59 18.05 -57.67
N THR A 212 -35.38 19.25 -58.18
CA THR A 212 -34.08 19.95 -58.11
C THR A 212 -34.05 20.95 -56.96
N LEU A 213 -32.89 21.09 -56.32
CA LEU A 213 -32.66 22.17 -55.37
C LEU A 213 -32.32 23.45 -56.13
N PRO A 214 -32.87 24.60 -55.71
CA PRO A 214 -32.64 25.88 -56.37
C PRO A 214 -31.19 26.34 -56.21
N THR A 215 -30.67 27.06 -57.20
CA THR A 215 -29.38 27.74 -57.10
C THR A 215 -29.47 29.01 -56.24
N THR A 216 -28.32 29.57 -55.87
CA THR A 216 -28.25 30.84 -55.12
C THR A 216 -28.95 31.98 -55.86
N GLU A 217 -28.79 32.03 -57.18
CA GLU A 217 -29.42 33.02 -58.06
C GLU A 217 -30.93 32.82 -58.11
N GLU A 218 -31.40 31.57 -58.26
CA GLU A 218 -32.82 31.24 -58.26
C GLU A 218 -33.49 31.55 -56.91
N LEU A 219 -32.80 31.34 -55.79
CA LEU A 219 -33.30 31.72 -54.47
C LEU A 219 -33.45 33.24 -54.31
N SER A 220 -32.59 34.04 -54.95
CA SER A 220 -32.57 35.51 -54.78
C SER A 220 -33.80 36.22 -55.36
N VAL A 221 -34.54 35.57 -56.26
CA VAL A 221 -35.74 36.12 -56.90
C VAL A 221 -37.05 35.68 -56.23
N ILE A 222 -36.99 34.77 -55.25
CA ILE A 222 -38.16 34.30 -54.49
C ILE A 222 -38.33 35.17 -53.25
N ALA A 223 -39.58 35.53 -52.93
CA ALA A 223 -39.92 36.26 -51.72
C ALA A 223 -39.85 35.37 -50.46
N ILE A 224 -38.65 34.94 -50.07
CA ILE A 224 -38.36 34.22 -48.82
C ILE A 224 -37.76 35.22 -47.81
N PRO A 225 -38.25 35.28 -46.56
CA PRO A 225 -37.63 36.10 -45.52
C PRO A 225 -36.14 35.78 -45.33
N SER A 226 -35.33 36.83 -45.14
CA SER A 226 -33.87 36.74 -45.12
C SER A 226 -33.29 35.61 -44.23
N PRO A 227 -33.78 35.34 -43.00
CA PRO A 227 -33.26 34.23 -42.18
C PRO A 227 -33.43 32.86 -42.83
N HIS A 228 -34.58 32.62 -43.47
CA HIS A 228 -34.90 31.36 -44.15
C HIS A 228 -34.13 31.23 -45.47
N LEU A 229 -33.97 32.34 -46.22
CA LEU A 229 -33.15 32.38 -47.42
C LEU A 229 -31.69 32.03 -47.11
N MET A 230 -31.14 32.60 -46.03
CA MET A 230 -29.78 32.31 -45.58
C MET A 230 -29.62 30.84 -45.15
N ALA A 231 -30.60 30.26 -44.46
CA ALA A 231 -30.57 28.85 -44.08
C ALA A 231 -30.52 27.93 -45.31
N LEU A 232 -31.35 28.19 -46.33
CA LEU A 232 -31.34 27.45 -47.61
C LEU A 232 -29.99 27.56 -48.32
N GLN A 233 -29.45 28.78 -48.46
CA GLN A 233 -28.16 29.00 -49.12
C GLN A 233 -27.02 28.28 -48.40
N LEU A 234 -26.95 28.38 -47.07
CA LEU A 234 -25.92 27.74 -46.27
C LEU A 234 -25.99 26.21 -46.35
N GLY A 235 -27.18 25.62 -46.21
CA GLY A 235 -27.29 24.17 -46.23
C GLY A 235 -27.17 23.55 -47.62
N ILE A 236 -27.62 24.22 -48.68
CA ILE A 236 -27.34 23.78 -50.07
C ILE A 236 -25.84 23.84 -50.35
N GLY A 237 -25.17 24.94 -49.98
CA GLY A 237 -23.71 25.04 -50.11
C GLY A 237 -22.95 23.98 -49.28
N ARG A 238 -23.46 23.66 -48.08
CA ARG A 238 -22.91 22.58 -47.26
C ARG A 238 -23.11 21.21 -47.91
N LEU A 239 -24.30 20.94 -48.47
CA LEU A 239 -24.59 19.71 -49.21
C LEU A 239 -23.65 19.54 -50.42
N GLN A 240 -23.41 20.60 -51.19
CA GLN A 240 -22.44 20.59 -52.30
C GLN A 240 -21.05 20.15 -51.82
N THR A 241 -20.58 20.76 -50.73
CA THR A 241 -19.30 20.43 -50.10
C THR A 241 -19.24 18.96 -49.66
N LEU A 242 -20.30 18.49 -49.00
CA LEU A 242 -20.41 17.12 -48.47
C LEU A 242 -20.53 16.03 -49.54
N LEU A 243 -21.00 16.39 -50.74
CA LEU A 243 -21.06 15.49 -51.89
C LEU A 243 -19.84 15.60 -52.80
N GLY A 244 -18.93 16.56 -52.55
CA GLY A 244 -17.79 16.83 -53.43
C GLY A 244 -18.20 17.30 -54.83
N LYS A 245 -19.41 17.85 -54.99
CA LYS A 245 -19.93 18.33 -56.27
C LYS A 245 -19.76 19.85 -56.34
N LEU A 246 -18.91 20.31 -57.26
CA LEU A 246 -18.66 21.76 -57.48
C LEU A 246 -19.61 22.38 -58.53
N SER A 247 -20.13 21.56 -59.46
CA SER A 247 -21.02 22.02 -60.52
C SER A 247 -21.90 20.87 -60.97
N GLY A 248 -23.12 20.81 -60.44
CA GLY A 248 -24.11 19.79 -60.81
C GLY A 248 -25.45 20.10 -60.17
N VAL A 249 -26.53 19.78 -60.88
CA VAL A 249 -27.89 19.92 -60.37
C VAL A 249 -28.04 19.02 -59.15
N LEU A 250 -28.24 19.62 -57.97
CA LEU A 250 -28.54 18.89 -56.75
C LEU A 250 -30.01 18.55 -56.71
N LYS A 251 -30.36 17.37 -56.20
CA LYS A 251 -31.75 16.96 -56.01
C LYS A 251 -32.17 17.05 -54.55
N TYR A 252 -33.47 17.21 -54.32
CA TYR A 252 -34.03 17.10 -52.97
C TYR A 252 -33.74 15.72 -52.35
N SER A 253 -33.75 14.66 -53.15
CA SER A 253 -33.36 13.32 -52.70
C SER A 253 -31.89 13.22 -52.28
N ASP A 254 -30.98 14.00 -52.89
CA ASP A 254 -29.57 14.07 -52.44
C ASP A 254 -29.47 14.65 -51.02
N LEU A 255 -30.27 15.69 -50.73
CA LEU A 255 -30.33 16.32 -49.41
C LEU A 255 -30.80 15.34 -48.33
N ILE A 256 -31.92 14.65 -48.58
CA ILE A 256 -32.48 13.67 -47.66
C ILE A 256 -31.51 12.50 -47.45
N ALA A 257 -30.99 11.92 -48.54
CA ALA A 257 -30.04 10.81 -48.46
C ALA A 257 -28.78 11.19 -47.67
N LYS A 258 -28.26 12.42 -47.86
CA LYS A 258 -27.06 12.86 -47.15
C LYS A 258 -27.33 13.12 -45.67
N ARG A 259 -28.46 13.72 -45.33
CA ARG A 259 -28.91 13.90 -43.93
C ARG A 259 -29.00 12.56 -43.22
N ASP A 260 -29.65 11.58 -43.84
CA ASP A 260 -29.84 10.26 -43.23
C ASP A 260 -28.50 9.53 -43.08
N GLN A 261 -27.60 9.62 -44.06
CA GLN A 261 -26.23 9.12 -43.94
C GLN A 261 -25.46 9.75 -42.78
N ILE A 262 -25.58 11.06 -42.57
CA ILE A 262 -24.93 11.77 -41.45
C ILE A 262 -25.52 11.31 -40.12
N ARG A 263 -26.84 11.10 -40.05
CA ARG A 263 -27.51 10.57 -38.85
C ARG A 263 -26.99 9.18 -38.49
N ASP A 264 -26.87 8.28 -39.46
CA ASP A 264 -26.34 6.93 -39.22
C ASP A 264 -24.88 6.98 -38.76
N ARG A 265 -24.05 7.81 -39.41
CA ARG A 265 -22.66 8.03 -39.00
C ARG A 265 -22.56 8.57 -37.57
N TYR A 266 -23.41 9.53 -37.20
CA TYR A 266 -23.45 10.08 -35.84
C TYR A 266 -23.80 8.99 -34.82
N ASN A 267 -24.82 8.17 -35.10
CA ASN A 267 -25.23 7.09 -34.20
C ASN A 267 -24.14 6.04 -34.02
N ASN A 268 -23.42 5.70 -35.09
CA ASN A 268 -22.29 4.78 -35.02
C ASN A 268 -21.15 5.35 -34.16
N LEU A 269 -20.77 6.62 -34.37
CA LEU A 269 -19.75 7.29 -33.56
C LEU A 269 -20.15 7.35 -32.08
N LEU A 270 -21.42 7.61 -31.79
CA LEU A 270 -21.94 7.62 -30.43
C LEU A 270 -21.82 6.24 -29.77
N ALA A 271 -22.20 5.17 -30.47
CA ALA A 271 -22.09 3.80 -29.97
C ALA A 271 -20.63 3.38 -29.72
N GLU A 272 -19.72 3.74 -30.63
CA GLU A 272 -18.30 3.47 -30.46
C GLU A 272 -17.71 4.25 -29.26
N SER A 273 -18.07 5.53 -29.11
CA SER A 273 -17.61 6.37 -27.98
C SER A 273 -18.11 5.84 -26.64
N GLN A 274 -19.37 5.39 -26.56
CA GLN A 274 -19.91 4.76 -25.36
C GLN A 274 -19.18 3.45 -25.02
N THR A 275 -18.81 2.66 -26.03
CA THR A 275 -18.04 1.43 -25.86
C THR A 275 -16.64 1.74 -25.31
N ALA A 276 -15.92 2.67 -25.95
CA ALA A 276 -14.59 3.10 -25.52
C ALA A 276 -14.62 3.66 -24.07
N GLN A 277 -15.62 4.46 -23.73
CA GLN A 277 -15.77 4.99 -22.37
C GLN A 277 -16.06 3.89 -21.33
N LYS A 278 -16.84 2.88 -21.68
CA LYS A 278 -17.12 1.74 -20.80
C LYS A 278 -15.85 0.94 -20.53
N GLU A 279 -15.04 0.70 -21.55
CA GLU A 279 -13.75 0.03 -21.44
C GLU A 279 -12.75 0.86 -20.62
N ALA A 280 -12.66 2.17 -20.87
CA ALA A 280 -11.82 3.08 -20.09
C ALA A 280 -12.16 3.06 -18.60
N LYS A 281 -13.46 3.07 -18.25
CA LYS A 281 -13.92 2.92 -16.85
C LYS A 281 -13.51 1.58 -16.24
N ALA A 282 -13.57 0.49 -17.02
CA ALA A 282 -13.14 -0.81 -16.54
C ALA A 282 -11.63 -0.85 -16.28
N ILE A 283 -10.82 -0.26 -17.16
CA ILE A 283 -9.36 -0.16 -16.98
C ILE A 283 -9.01 0.74 -15.78
N THR A 284 -9.72 1.86 -15.62
CA THR A 284 -9.54 2.76 -14.47
C THR A 284 -9.72 2.00 -13.15
N ARG A 285 -10.78 1.20 -13.03
CA ARG A 285 -11.00 0.35 -11.84
C ARG A 285 -9.86 -0.65 -11.61
N LYS A 286 -9.33 -1.26 -12.67
CA LYS A 286 -8.18 -2.16 -12.55
C LYS A 286 -6.95 -1.41 -12.01
N LEU A 287 -6.67 -0.21 -12.50
CA LEU A 287 -5.57 0.63 -12.02
C LEU A 287 -5.75 1.03 -10.54
N GLU A 288 -6.97 1.40 -10.13
CA GLU A 288 -7.31 1.67 -8.72
C GLU A 288 -7.11 0.44 -7.82
N GLU A 289 -7.49 -0.74 -8.29
CA GLU A 289 -7.25 -2.01 -7.59
C GLU A 289 -5.75 -2.32 -7.48
N LEU A 290 -4.94 -2.06 -8.51
CA LEU A 290 -3.48 -2.20 -8.45
C LEU A 290 -2.84 -1.24 -7.45
N ALA A 291 -3.28 0.01 -7.41
CA ALA A 291 -2.80 1.00 -6.44
C ALA A 291 -3.17 0.57 -5.00
N THR A 292 -4.39 0.06 -4.81
CA THR A 292 -4.85 -0.46 -3.52
C THR A 292 -4.03 -1.69 -3.09
N LEU A 293 -3.72 -2.61 -4.01
CA LEU A 293 -2.86 -3.77 -3.75
C LEU A 293 -1.44 -3.36 -3.34
N ALA A 294 -0.85 -2.35 -4.01
CA ALA A 294 0.46 -1.83 -3.64
C ALA A 294 0.47 -1.19 -2.24
N ALA A 295 -0.58 -0.44 -1.92
CA ALA A 295 -0.73 0.18 -0.60
C ALA A 295 -0.94 -0.87 0.52
N LEU A 296 -1.60 -2.00 0.20
CA LEU A 296 -1.74 -3.15 1.09
C LEU A 296 -0.37 -3.81 1.35
N ASP A 297 0.43 -4.03 0.31
CA ASP A 297 1.78 -4.57 0.41
C ASP A 297 2.68 -3.68 1.30
N ASN A 298 2.63 -2.37 1.10
CA ASN A 298 3.36 -1.41 1.92
C ASN A 298 2.96 -1.49 3.40
N SER A 299 1.67 -1.60 3.69
CA SER A 299 1.17 -1.73 5.05
C SER A 299 1.62 -3.03 5.71
N ARG A 300 1.63 -4.14 4.96
CA ARG A 300 2.20 -5.41 5.42
C ARG A 300 3.68 -5.25 5.76
N ILE A 301 4.47 -4.63 4.88
CA ILE A 301 5.91 -4.39 5.10
C ILE A 301 6.13 -3.57 6.37
N ILE A 302 5.39 -2.49 6.56
CA ILE A 302 5.46 -1.65 7.75
C ILE A 302 5.20 -2.47 9.02
N TRP A 303 4.13 -3.26 9.03
CA TRP A 303 3.79 -4.09 10.20
C TRP A 303 4.90 -5.12 10.49
N VAL A 304 5.41 -5.80 9.45
CA VAL A 304 6.53 -6.75 9.54
C VAL A 304 7.77 -6.08 10.14
N GLN A 305 8.14 -4.90 9.66
CA GLN A 305 9.29 -4.15 10.16
C GLN A 305 9.15 -3.78 11.63
N GLN A 306 7.97 -3.31 12.06
CA GLN A 306 7.76 -3.00 13.47
C GLN A 306 7.76 -4.27 14.34
N SER A 307 7.15 -5.36 13.89
CA SER A 307 7.16 -6.65 14.60
C SER A 307 8.58 -7.16 14.83
N ARG A 308 9.45 -7.07 13.80
CA ARG A 308 10.88 -7.47 13.89
C ARG A 308 11.66 -6.74 14.96
N LYS A 309 11.41 -5.45 15.17
CA LYS A 309 12.11 -4.68 16.21
C LYS A 309 11.98 -5.32 17.59
N LEU A 310 10.81 -5.91 17.89
CA LEU A 310 10.60 -6.61 19.14
C LEU A 310 11.39 -7.93 19.19
N SER A 311 11.29 -8.79 18.17
CA SER A 311 12.05 -10.05 18.15
C SER A 311 13.56 -9.82 18.20
N ASP A 312 14.07 -8.85 17.46
CA ASP A 312 15.50 -8.52 17.44
C ASP A 312 15.97 -8.00 18.80
N SER A 313 15.16 -7.17 19.47
CA SER A 313 15.47 -6.69 20.82
C SER A 313 15.43 -7.81 21.86
N LEU A 314 14.54 -8.80 21.71
CA LEU A 314 14.50 -9.98 22.56
C LEU A 314 15.75 -10.85 22.36
N TYR A 315 16.15 -11.12 21.12
CA TYR A 315 17.37 -11.88 20.84
C TYR A 315 18.62 -11.17 21.38
N ARG A 316 18.73 -9.85 21.20
CA ARG A 316 19.82 -9.05 21.77
C ARG A 316 19.89 -9.13 23.30
N PHE A 317 18.74 -9.14 23.97
CA PHE A 317 18.72 -9.33 25.42
C PHE A 317 19.28 -10.71 25.81
N LEU A 318 18.88 -11.75 25.07
CA LEU A 318 19.28 -13.14 25.30
C LEU A 318 20.77 -13.42 25.00
N GLU A 319 21.45 -12.61 24.19
CA GLU A 319 22.88 -12.75 23.90
C GLU A 319 23.78 -12.66 25.14
N ASN A 320 23.36 -11.91 26.17
CA ASN A 320 24.14 -11.71 27.38
C ASN A 320 24.09 -12.89 28.38
N ASP A 321 23.33 -13.96 28.07
CA ASP A 321 23.10 -15.16 28.89
C ASP A 321 23.24 -14.91 30.40
N LEU A 322 22.25 -14.20 30.96
CA LEU A 322 22.26 -13.76 32.36
C LEU A 322 22.39 -14.92 33.36
N SER A 323 22.18 -16.17 32.95
CA SER A 323 22.37 -17.35 33.81
C SER A 323 23.84 -17.60 34.17
N LYS A 324 24.78 -17.05 33.40
CA LYS A 324 26.23 -17.15 33.60
C LYS A 324 26.86 -15.95 34.32
N VAL A 325 26.06 -14.92 34.62
CA VAL A 325 26.54 -13.72 35.29
C VAL A 325 26.58 -13.97 36.79
N GLU A 326 27.78 -13.91 37.38
CA GLU A 326 27.98 -14.16 38.81
C GLU A 326 27.56 -12.97 39.69
N ASP A 327 27.71 -11.73 39.22
CA ASP A 327 27.32 -10.52 39.96
C ASP A 327 25.80 -10.28 39.88
N PRO A 328 25.07 -10.41 40.99
CA PRO A 328 23.64 -10.13 41.05
C PRO A 328 23.23 -8.73 40.60
N THR A 329 24.08 -7.74 40.87
CA THR A 329 23.81 -6.34 40.58
C THR A 329 23.72 -6.13 39.07
N VAL A 330 24.60 -6.80 38.32
CA VAL A 330 24.62 -6.76 36.86
C VAL A 330 23.39 -7.43 36.27
N VAL A 331 22.95 -8.56 36.83
CA VAL A 331 21.71 -9.24 36.42
C VAL A 331 20.49 -8.33 36.62
N ASN A 332 20.37 -7.72 37.81
CA ASN A 332 19.25 -6.83 38.13
C ASN A 332 19.23 -5.60 37.20
N GLN A 333 20.38 -4.96 36.99
CA GLN A 333 20.50 -3.83 36.07
C GLN A 333 20.05 -4.19 34.64
N HIS A 334 20.44 -5.36 34.12
CA HIS A 334 20.00 -5.81 32.79
C HIS A 334 18.50 -6.01 32.72
N VAL A 335 17.92 -6.68 33.72
CA VAL A 335 16.48 -6.95 33.73
C VAL A 335 15.68 -5.66 33.93
N ASP A 336 16.19 -4.69 34.68
CA ASP A 336 15.57 -3.37 34.83
C ASP A 336 15.63 -2.55 33.55
N GLN A 337 16.77 -2.53 32.86
CA GLN A 337 16.91 -1.89 31.55
C GLN A 337 15.91 -2.49 30.55
N PHE A 338 15.81 -3.82 30.51
CA PHE A 338 14.85 -4.50 29.64
C PHE A 338 13.39 -4.25 30.06
N SER A 339 13.11 -4.18 31.37
CA SER A 339 11.80 -3.82 31.89
C SER A 339 11.40 -2.38 31.52
N ALA A 340 12.35 -1.44 31.56
CA ALA A 340 12.13 -0.06 31.11
C ALA A 340 11.85 -0.01 29.60
N TYR A 341 12.62 -0.78 28.80
CA TYR A 341 12.35 -0.96 27.37
C TYR A 341 10.93 -1.50 27.13
N MET A 342 10.53 -2.58 27.79
CA MET A 342 9.18 -3.15 27.63
C MET A 342 8.08 -2.17 28.03
N LYS A 343 8.28 -1.35 29.06
CA LYS A 343 7.35 -0.27 29.42
C LYS A 343 7.25 0.80 28.34
N SER A 344 8.37 1.16 27.69
CA SER A 344 8.39 2.17 26.62
C SER A 344 7.47 1.80 25.46
N ILE A 345 7.35 0.50 25.14
CA ILE A 345 6.46 -0.04 24.09
C ILE A 345 4.98 0.29 24.36
N TYR A 346 4.57 0.47 25.62
CA TYR A 346 3.21 0.88 26.00
C TYR A 346 3.07 2.39 26.21
N SER A 347 4.19 3.09 26.36
CA SER A 347 4.23 4.52 26.72
C SER A 347 4.22 5.44 25.49
N ILE A 348 4.45 4.89 24.29
CA ILE A 348 4.32 5.62 23.02
C ILE A 348 2.82 5.73 22.71
N THR A 349 2.16 6.68 23.34
CA THR A 349 0.84 7.19 22.92
C THR A 349 0.69 8.66 23.32
N ARG A 350 1.09 9.56 22.41
CA ARG A 350 0.52 10.88 22.09
C ARG A 350 1.62 11.76 21.50
N ASN A 351 1.72 11.79 20.17
CA ASN A 351 2.00 13.07 19.53
C ASN A 351 0.68 13.84 19.60
N VAL A 352 0.71 14.96 20.31
CA VAL A 352 -0.33 16.00 20.29
C VAL A 352 -0.36 16.64 18.91
#